data_AF-A0A1H8TZZ3-F1
#
_entry.id   AF-A0A1H8TZZ3-F1
#
_cell.length_a   1.000
_cell.length_b   1.000
_cell.length_c   1.000
_cell.angle_alpha   90.00
_cell.angle_beta   90.00
_cell.angle_gamma   90.00
#
_symmetry.space_group_name_H-M   'P 1'
#
loop_
_entity.id
_entity.type
_entity.pdbx_description
1 polymer ?
#
loop_
_entity_poly.entity_id
_entity_poly.type
_entity_poly.pdbx_seq_one_letter_code
_entity_poly.pdbx_strand_id
1 'polypeptide(L)'
;MKILLLAVLLLLTACATQTHNPKERTEISEAQKEAWAEEIKKWRRDSDRLESVSFRVLTKGIYYCKKLDHTATYLGVQFWSNQQLQPEWREVAQSKLNLGSEPQISFVVPSSPADSAGLKADDKIMEVNGVIAQTVSRYFENDQ
;
A
#
# COMPACT_ATOMS: atom_id res chain seq x y z
N MET A 1 -63.24 1.44 12.62
CA MET A 1 -62.42 0.21 12.45
C MET A 1 -61.95 -0.02 11.02
N LYS A 2 -62.77 0.13 9.96
CA LYS A 2 -62.35 -0.03 8.55
C LYS A 2 -61.24 0.94 8.08
N ILE A 3 -61.27 2.20 8.54
CA ILE A 3 -60.27 3.23 8.18
C ILE A 3 -58.91 2.93 8.84
N LEU A 4 -58.91 2.38 10.06
CA LEU A 4 -57.68 2.00 10.77
C LEU A 4 -56.98 0.81 10.09
N LEU A 5 -57.76 -0.14 9.57
CA LEU A 5 -57.26 -1.29 8.82
C LEU A 5 -56.64 -0.90 7.47
N LEU A 6 -57.22 0.08 6.77
CA LEU A 6 -56.64 0.61 5.53
C LEU A 6 -55.31 1.33 5.74
N ALA A 7 -55.16 2.06 6.84
CA ALA A 7 -53.91 2.76 7.17
C ALA A 7 -52.77 1.79 7.50
N VAL A 8 -53.06 0.66 8.16
CA VAL A 8 -52.07 -0.38 8.48
C VAL A 8 -51.62 -1.14 7.22
N LEU A 9 -52.53 -1.39 6.27
CA LEU A 9 -52.17 -2.00 4.99
C LEU A 9 -51.29 -1.11 4.10
N LEU A 10 -51.44 0.21 4.17
CA LEU A 10 -50.62 1.19 3.46
C LEU A 10 -49.19 1.31 4.02
N LEU A 11 -48.99 1.00 5.30
CA LEU A 11 -47.66 1.03 5.95
C LEU A 11 -46.82 -0.22 5.67
N LEU A 12 -47.45 -1.34 5.28
CA LEU A 12 -46.76 -2.61 5.01
C LEU A 12 -46.16 -2.71 3.60
N THR A 13 -46.52 -1.82 2.66
CA THR A 13 -45.98 -1.81 1.29
C THR A 13 -44.73 -0.93 1.13
N ALA A 14 -44.27 -0.27 2.20
CA ALA A 14 -43.13 0.64 2.16
C ALA A 14 -41.75 -0.05 2.16
N CYS A 15 -41.67 -1.38 2.22
CA CYS A 15 -40.42 -2.11 1.96
C CYS A 15 -40.14 -2.21 0.46
N ALA A 16 -39.83 -1.06 -0.17
CA ALA A 16 -39.14 -1.08 -1.45
C ALA A 16 -37.73 -1.62 -1.21
N THR A 17 -37.44 -2.81 -1.75
CA THR A 17 -36.07 -3.33 -1.79
C THR A 17 -35.24 -2.33 -2.57
N GLN A 18 -34.23 -1.72 -1.94
CA GLN A 18 -33.25 -0.94 -2.68
C GLN A 18 -32.51 -1.90 -3.59
N THR A 19 -32.79 -1.81 -4.89
CA THR A 19 -31.98 -2.47 -5.91
C THR A 19 -30.62 -1.79 -5.91
N HIS A 20 -29.69 -2.33 -5.12
CA HIS A 20 -28.28 -2.03 -5.31
C HIS A 20 -27.92 -2.59 -6.68
N ASN A 21 -27.73 -1.71 -7.67
CA ASN A 21 -27.08 -2.11 -8.90
C ASN A 21 -25.67 -2.57 -8.48
N PRO A 22 -25.33 -3.87 -8.57
CA PRO A 22 -23.98 -4.29 -8.27
C PRO A 22 -23.08 -3.46 -9.20
N LYS A 23 -22.11 -2.75 -8.64
CA LYS A 23 -21.13 -2.01 -9.44
C LYS A 23 -20.52 -3.04 -10.38
N GLU A 24 -20.92 -3.02 -11.63
CA GLU A 24 -20.45 -3.94 -12.64
C GLU A 24 -18.92 -3.80 -12.62
N ARG A 25 -18.23 -4.88 -12.24
CA ARG A 25 -16.77 -4.88 -12.20
C ARG A 25 -16.35 -4.72 -13.64
N THR A 26 -16.04 -3.49 -14.03
CA THR A 26 -15.54 -3.20 -15.38
C THR A 26 -14.27 -4.02 -15.54
N GLU A 27 -14.31 -5.01 -16.42
CA GLU A 27 -13.12 -5.78 -16.75
C GLU A 27 -12.07 -4.81 -17.28
N ILE A 28 -10.93 -4.72 -16.57
CA ILE A 28 -9.84 -3.85 -16.98
C ILE A 28 -9.23 -4.47 -18.23
N SER A 29 -9.24 -3.75 -19.34
CA SER A 29 -8.63 -4.26 -20.58
C SER A 29 -7.13 -4.47 -20.39
N GLU A 30 -6.54 -5.43 -21.10
CA GLU A 30 -5.10 -5.67 -21.01
C GLU A 30 -4.27 -4.42 -21.35
N ALA A 31 -4.71 -3.60 -22.30
CA ALA A 31 -4.05 -2.33 -22.62
C ALA A 31 -4.05 -1.33 -21.44
N GLN A 32 -5.15 -1.26 -20.69
CA GLN A 32 -5.23 -0.44 -19.46
C GLN A 32 -4.33 -1.01 -18.36
N LYS A 33 -4.26 -2.34 -18.20
CA LYS A 33 -3.36 -2.97 -17.23
C LYS A 33 -1.90 -2.63 -17.52
N GLU A 34 -1.48 -2.70 -18.79
CA GLU A 34 -0.13 -2.30 -19.19
C GLU A 34 0.15 -0.82 -18.92
N ALA A 35 -0.79 0.07 -19.26
CA ALA A 35 -0.65 1.50 -19.02
C ALA A 35 -0.47 1.82 -17.52
N TRP A 36 -1.28 1.21 -16.65
CA TRP A 36 -1.16 1.37 -15.20
C TRP A 36 0.11 0.74 -14.64
N ALA A 37 0.54 -0.41 -15.16
CA ALA A 37 1.80 -1.02 -14.74
C ALA A 37 2.99 -0.09 -15.04
N GLU A 38 3.01 0.55 -16.21
CA GLU A 38 4.05 1.53 -16.56
C GLU A 38 3.97 2.80 -15.70
N GLU A 39 2.78 3.27 -15.35
CA GLU A 39 2.59 4.38 -14.41
C GLU A 39 3.16 4.05 -13.03
N ILE A 40 2.84 2.87 -12.49
CA ILE A 40 3.35 2.41 -11.18
C ILE A 40 4.88 2.28 -11.24
N LYS A 41 5.45 1.68 -12.30
CA LYS A 41 6.90 1.57 -12.48
C LYS A 41 7.57 2.94 -12.56
N LYS A 42 6.96 3.90 -13.25
CA LYS A 42 7.47 5.28 -13.33
C LYS A 42 7.48 5.92 -11.93
N TRP A 43 6.36 5.88 -11.22
CA TRP A 43 6.25 6.39 -9.86
C TRP A 43 7.29 5.75 -8.93
N ARG A 44 7.51 4.43 -9.06
CA ARG A 44 8.51 3.69 -8.28
C ARG A 44 9.93 4.18 -8.56
N ARG A 45 10.32 4.32 -9.83
CA ARG A 45 11.63 4.88 -10.22
C ARG A 45 11.86 6.27 -9.65
N ASP A 46 10.84 7.13 -9.70
CA ASP A 46 10.92 8.48 -9.14
C ASP A 46 11.09 8.45 -7.61
N SER A 47 10.38 7.55 -6.93
CA SER A 47 10.50 7.32 -5.49
C SER A 47 11.88 6.77 -5.10
N ASP A 48 12.45 5.83 -5.85
CA ASP A 48 13.78 5.25 -5.59
C ASP A 48 14.90 6.29 -5.73
N ARG A 49 14.77 7.16 -6.74
CA ARG A 49 15.68 8.29 -6.94
C ARG A 49 15.59 9.27 -5.79
N LEU A 50 14.37 9.61 -5.37
CA LEU A 50 14.15 10.50 -4.23
C LEU A 50 14.75 9.90 -2.97
N GLU A 51 14.49 8.63 -2.70
CA GLU A 51 15.00 7.91 -1.54
C GLU A 51 16.54 7.93 -1.46
N SER A 52 17.20 7.70 -2.60
CA SER A 52 18.66 7.76 -2.68
C SER A 52 19.21 9.14 -2.29
N VAL A 53 18.53 10.22 -2.68
CA VAL A 53 18.91 11.58 -2.31
C VAL A 53 18.61 11.83 -0.83
N SER A 54 17.40 11.49 -0.38
CA SER A 54 16.94 11.66 1.00
C SER A 54 17.86 10.96 1.99
N PHE A 55 18.24 9.71 1.72
CA PHE A 55 19.16 8.95 2.57
C PHE A 55 20.48 9.69 2.81
N ARG A 56 21.11 10.23 1.76
CA ARG A 56 22.37 10.98 1.90
C ARG A 56 22.18 12.27 2.69
N VAL A 57 21.11 13.00 2.41
CA VAL A 57 20.83 14.27 3.10
C VAL A 57 20.57 14.03 4.59
N LEU A 58 19.70 13.08 4.93
CA LEU A 58 19.29 12.80 6.30
C LEU A 58 20.44 12.20 7.13
N THR A 59 21.20 11.26 6.57
CA THR A 59 22.32 10.63 7.29
C THR A 59 23.49 11.58 7.53
N LYS A 60 23.82 12.45 6.58
CA LYS A 60 24.85 13.48 6.77
C LYS A 60 24.37 14.65 7.61
N GLY A 61 23.07 14.95 7.57
CA GLY A 61 22.42 16.00 8.34
C GLY A 61 22.11 15.63 9.80
N ILE A 62 22.40 14.40 10.24
CA ILE A 62 21.95 13.87 11.54
C ILE A 62 22.35 14.74 12.74
N TYR A 63 23.48 15.45 12.68
CA TYR A 63 23.88 16.40 13.72
C TYR A 63 22.84 17.50 13.94
N TYR A 64 22.25 18.04 12.87
CA TYR A 64 21.20 19.05 12.96
C TYR A 64 19.89 18.44 13.46
N CYS A 65 19.52 17.26 12.96
CA CYS A 65 18.31 16.54 13.37
C CYS A 65 18.32 16.20 14.88
N LYS A 66 19.48 15.83 15.43
CA LYS A 66 19.66 15.57 16.87
C LYS A 66 19.37 16.79 17.74
N LYS A 67 19.68 18.01 17.27
CA LYS A 67 19.37 19.24 18.03
C LYS A 67 17.87 19.49 18.17
N LEU A 68 17.08 18.92 17.27
CA LEU A 68 15.64 19.03 17.24
C LEU A 68 14.94 17.80 17.83
N ASP A 69 15.69 16.88 18.45
CA ASP A 69 15.21 15.57 18.94
C ASP A 69 14.39 14.80 17.88
N HIS A 70 14.80 14.92 16.62
CA HIS A 70 14.07 14.37 15.49
C HIS A 70 14.95 13.38 14.74
N THR A 71 15.31 12.28 15.41
CA THR A 71 16.09 11.19 14.81
C THR A 71 15.41 9.85 15.00
N ALA A 72 15.35 9.08 13.93
CA ALA A 72 14.86 7.69 13.93
C ALA A 72 15.88 6.78 13.23
N THR A 73 15.74 5.48 13.45
CA THR A 73 16.51 4.47 12.72
C THR A 73 16.18 4.55 11.23
N TYR A 74 17.20 4.53 10.38
CA TYR A 74 17.01 4.57 8.93
C TYR A 74 17.94 3.60 8.23
N LEU A 75 17.36 2.52 7.71
CA LEU A 75 18.09 1.39 7.14
C LEU A 75 18.41 1.54 5.65
N GLY A 76 17.75 2.48 4.96
CA GLY A 76 17.91 2.68 3.51
C GLY A 76 17.24 1.58 2.68
N VAL A 77 16.05 1.13 3.11
CA VAL A 77 15.23 0.14 2.41
C VAL A 77 13.80 0.64 2.28
N GLN A 78 13.19 0.38 1.13
CA GLN A 78 11.80 0.69 0.85
C GLN A 78 11.02 -0.61 0.65
N PHE A 79 9.85 -0.69 1.26
CA PHE A 79 8.96 -1.84 1.18
C PHE A 79 7.68 -1.48 0.46
N TRP A 80 7.10 -2.47 -0.20
CA TRP A 80 5.81 -2.34 -0.84
C TRP A 80 5.01 -3.65 -0.81
N SER A 81 3.71 -3.50 -0.96
CA SER A 81 2.72 -4.57 -1.13
C SER A 81 1.56 -4.01 -1.93
N ASN A 82 0.71 -4.88 -2.49
CA ASN A 82 -0.47 -4.44 -3.22
C ASN A 82 -1.49 -3.71 -2.32
N GLN A 83 -1.39 -3.88 -0.99
CA GLN A 83 -2.29 -3.26 -0.03
C GLN A 83 -2.09 -1.73 0.07
N GLN A 84 -0.91 -1.23 -0.29
CA GLN A 84 -0.59 0.20 -0.31
C GLN A 84 -1.09 0.91 -1.59
N LEU A 85 -1.52 0.15 -2.60
CA LEU A 85 -2.07 0.71 -3.83
C LEU A 85 -3.59 0.89 -3.73
N GLN A 86 -4.12 1.77 -4.59
CA GLN A 86 -5.56 1.94 -4.74
C GLN A 86 -6.23 0.59 -5.07
N PRO A 87 -7.43 0.30 -4.55
CA PRO A 87 -8.09 -1.00 -4.72
C PRO A 87 -8.18 -1.49 -6.17
N GLU A 88 -8.43 -0.59 -7.11
CA GLU A 88 -8.49 -0.83 -8.56
C GLU A 88 -7.14 -1.27 -9.16
N TRP A 89 -6.02 -0.92 -8.54
CA TRP A 89 -4.68 -1.25 -9.03
C TRP A 89 -4.16 -2.58 -8.48
N ARG A 90 -4.85 -3.19 -7.50
CA ARG A 90 -4.41 -4.45 -6.88
C ARG A 90 -4.32 -5.60 -7.87
N GLU A 91 -5.28 -5.68 -8.80
CA GLU A 91 -5.25 -6.70 -9.87
C GLU A 91 -4.04 -6.51 -10.78
N VAL A 92 -3.75 -5.27 -11.18
CA VAL A 92 -2.58 -4.94 -12.01
C VAL A 92 -1.27 -5.20 -11.27
N ALA A 93 -1.20 -4.83 -9.99
CA ALA A 93 -0.04 -5.09 -9.14
C ALA A 93 0.27 -6.59 -9.03
N GLN A 94 -0.76 -7.41 -8.83
CA GLN A 94 -0.60 -8.86 -8.76
C GLN A 94 -0.20 -9.45 -10.13
N SER A 95 -0.91 -9.08 -11.21
CA SER A 95 -0.76 -9.72 -12.53
C SER A 95 0.43 -9.22 -13.35
N LYS A 96 0.80 -7.93 -13.23
CA LYS A 96 1.86 -7.30 -14.03
C LYS A 96 3.14 -7.04 -13.24
N LEU A 97 3.05 -6.91 -11.92
CA LEU A 97 4.20 -6.58 -11.06
C LEU A 97 4.55 -7.71 -10.07
N ASN A 98 3.81 -8.81 -10.06
CA ASN A 98 3.97 -9.92 -9.13
C ASN A 98 3.91 -9.49 -7.64
N LEU A 99 3.16 -8.42 -7.35
CA LEU A 99 3.10 -7.83 -6.03
C LEU A 99 1.88 -8.37 -5.25
N GLY A 100 2.18 -9.17 -4.23
CA GLY A 100 1.22 -9.76 -3.31
C GLY A 100 0.86 -8.87 -2.12
N SER A 101 0.21 -9.45 -1.12
CA SER A 101 -0.08 -8.78 0.16
C SER A 101 1.13 -8.72 1.09
N GLU A 102 2.09 -9.62 0.91
CA GLU A 102 3.29 -9.69 1.72
C GLU A 102 4.20 -8.48 1.48
N PRO A 103 4.93 -8.00 2.51
CA PRO A 103 5.97 -6.99 2.31
C PRO A 103 7.07 -7.51 1.41
N GLN A 104 7.28 -6.84 0.28
CA GLN A 104 8.40 -7.06 -0.63
C GLN A 104 9.34 -5.85 -0.55
N ILE A 105 10.63 -6.06 -0.79
CA ILE A 105 11.58 -4.95 -0.92
C ILE A 105 11.40 -4.35 -2.32
N SER A 106 11.03 -3.08 -2.39
CA SER A 106 10.96 -2.36 -3.67
C SER A 106 12.31 -1.80 -4.09
N PHE A 107 13.10 -1.35 -3.13
CA PHE A 107 14.37 -0.68 -3.38
C PHE A 107 15.29 -0.73 -2.17
N VAL A 108 16.59 -0.85 -2.45
CA VAL A 108 17.66 -0.79 -1.45
C VAL A 108 18.61 0.33 -1.86
N VAL A 109 18.81 1.29 -0.96
CA VAL A 109 19.73 2.41 -1.20
C VAL A 109 21.16 1.87 -1.20
N PRO A 110 21.97 2.12 -2.23
CA PRO A 110 23.36 1.67 -2.25
C PRO A 110 24.18 2.20 -1.07
N SER A 111 25.08 1.39 -0.52
CA SER A 111 25.92 1.70 0.65
C SER A 111 25.14 2.02 1.94
N SER A 112 23.87 1.64 2.00
CA SER A 112 23.06 1.71 3.22
C SER A 112 23.32 0.49 4.13
N PRO A 113 22.84 0.52 5.39
CA PRO A 113 22.79 -0.67 6.23
C PRO A 113 22.07 -1.85 5.56
N ALA A 114 20.96 -1.61 4.87
CA ALA A 114 20.22 -2.65 4.15
C ALA A 114 21.04 -3.28 3.01
N ASP A 115 21.77 -2.47 2.23
CA ASP A 115 22.67 -2.98 1.19
C ASP A 115 23.83 -3.78 1.77
N SER A 116 24.41 -3.30 2.87
CA SER A 116 25.50 -3.98 3.59
C SER A 116 25.05 -5.31 4.20
N ALA A 117 23.78 -5.42 4.58
CA ALA A 117 23.15 -6.65 5.05
C ALA A 117 22.83 -7.64 3.90
N GLY A 118 23.02 -7.23 2.64
CA GLY A 118 22.81 -8.07 1.47
C GLY A 118 21.38 -8.11 0.96
N LEU A 119 20.48 -7.27 1.48
CA LEU A 119 19.10 -7.19 0.99
C LEU A 119 19.05 -6.76 -0.47
N LYS A 120 18.09 -7.29 -1.24
CA LYS A 120 17.89 -6.99 -2.65
C LYS A 120 16.43 -6.63 -2.95
N ALA A 121 16.24 -5.89 -4.05
CA ALA A 121 14.91 -5.68 -4.59
C ALA A 121 14.26 -7.04 -4.89
N ASP A 122 12.95 -7.09 -4.73
CA ASP A 122 12.11 -8.28 -4.88
C ASP A 122 12.23 -9.37 -3.81
N ASP A 123 13.11 -9.21 -2.82
CA ASP A 123 13.09 -10.04 -1.63
C ASP A 123 11.74 -9.90 -0.90
N LYS A 124 11.16 -11.03 -0.49
CA LYS A 124 9.96 -11.06 0.35
C LYS A 124 10.35 -11.16 1.81
N ILE A 125 9.82 -10.25 2.62
CA ILE A 125 10.03 -10.29 4.07
C ILE A 125 8.98 -11.24 4.65
N MET A 126 9.47 -12.34 5.22
CA MET A 126 8.61 -13.34 5.86
C MET A 126 8.52 -13.09 7.37
N GLU A 127 9.62 -12.63 7.98
CA GLU A 127 9.75 -12.47 9.43
C GLU A 127 10.78 -11.39 9.77
N VAL A 128 10.55 -10.65 10.85
CA VAL A 128 11.52 -9.73 11.46
C VAL A 128 11.61 -10.06 12.95
N ASN A 129 12.79 -10.45 13.42
CA ASN A 129 13.04 -10.79 14.84
C ASN A 129 12.03 -11.78 15.45
N GLY A 130 11.67 -12.86 14.74
CA GLY A 130 10.68 -13.84 15.23
C GLY A 130 9.21 -13.45 15.01
N VAL A 131 8.93 -12.27 14.42
CA VAL A 131 7.56 -11.79 14.18
C VAL A 131 7.22 -11.87 12.70
N ILE A 132 6.13 -12.58 12.36
CA ILE A 132 5.69 -12.81 10.97
C ILE A 132 5.28 -11.49 10.31
N ALA A 133 5.86 -11.21 9.14
CA ALA A 133 5.58 -10.01 8.37
C ALA A 133 4.26 -10.16 7.58
N GLN A 134 3.17 -9.54 8.07
CA GLN A 134 1.84 -9.67 7.46
C GLN A 134 1.49 -8.55 6.46
N THR A 135 1.99 -7.34 6.67
CA THR A 135 1.73 -6.16 5.83
C THR A 135 2.75 -5.06 6.16
N VAL A 136 3.01 -4.16 5.20
CA VAL A 136 3.99 -3.06 5.36
C VAL A 136 3.53 -2.06 6.44
N SER A 137 2.23 -1.80 6.58
CA SER A 137 1.73 -0.79 7.54
C SER A 137 1.92 -1.17 9.01
N ARG A 138 1.86 -2.45 9.36
CA ARG A 138 1.80 -2.86 10.79
C ARG A 138 3.13 -2.71 11.53
N TYR A 139 4.27 -2.70 10.82
CA TYR A 139 5.58 -2.63 11.47
C TYR A 139 6.04 -1.21 11.80
N PHE A 140 5.50 -0.19 11.14
CA PHE A 140 5.88 1.21 11.37
C PHE A 140 4.93 1.98 12.30
N GLU A 141 3.81 1.38 12.73
CA GLU A 141 2.85 2.02 13.66
C GLU A 141 3.16 1.76 15.15
N ASN A 142 4.04 0.81 15.48
CA ASN A 142 4.32 0.43 16.88
C ASN A 142 5.56 1.12 17.49
N ASP A 143 6.21 2.05 16.78
CA ASP A 143 7.36 2.84 17.26
C ASP A 143 6.97 4.29 17.65
N GLN A 144 5.69 4.54 17.99
CA GLN A 144 5.21 5.79 18.62
C GLN A 144 4.92 5.62 20.10
#